data_AF-A0A433XJX7-F1
#
_entry.id   AF-A0A433XJX7-F1
#
_cell.length_a   1.000
_cell.length_b   1.000
_cell.length_c   1.000
_cell.angle_alpha   90.00
_cell.angle_beta   90.00
_cell.angle_gamma   90.00
#
_symmetry.space_group_name_H-M   'P 1'
#
loop_
_entity.id
_entity.type
_entity.pdbx_description
1 polymer ?
#
loop_
_entity_poly.entity_id
_entity_poly.type
_entity_poly.pdbx_seq_one_letter_code
_entity_poly.pdbx_strand_id
1 'polypeptide(L)'
;MTIILSLRFMPGIVSARRWAPNQMPDAMLVCHCNVIAEREIRQVIRAFLKADPWAVIVPAKIYRELGKRGRCCGCFPNVVDIITSVTEEYHLQIAQGLIEPATTDARPAARQDKRLGDVNERRSTGNRAA
;
A
#
# COMPACT_ATOMS: atom_id res chain seq x y z
N MET A 1 1.32 -47.90 -35.94
CA MET A 1 0.01 -47.59 -35.31
C MET A 1 -0.21 -48.68 -34.27
N THR A 2 -0.01 -48.50 -32.97
CA THR A 2 -0.69 -47.53 -32.10
C THR A 2 0.04 -47.52 -30.76
N ILE A 3 1.16 -46.80 -30.66
CA ILE A 3 1.89 -46.58 -29.39
C ILE A 3 2.31 -45.11 -29.36
N ILE A 4 1.38 -44.22 -29.04
CA ILE A 4 1.69 -42.88 -28.53
C ILE A 4 0.65 -42.51 -27.47
N LEU A 5 0.97 -42.86 -26.22
CA LEU A 5 1.09 -41.87 -25.15
C LEU A 5 -0.10 -40.91 -24.92
N SER A 6 -1.32 -41.43 -24.75
CA SER A 6 -2.42 -40.68 -24.13
C SER A 6 -2.45 -40.89 -22.61
N LEU A 7 -1.31 -40.70 -21.96
CA LEU A 7 -1.24 -40.47 -20.53
C LEU A 7 -1.72 -39.04 -20.30
N ARG A 8 -3.01 -38.95 -19.98
CA ARG A 8 -3.70 -37.81 -19.39
C ARG A 8 -2.75 -37.05 -18.46
N PHE A 9 -2.27 -35.93 -18.97
CA PHE A 9 -1.64 -34.85 -18.25
C PHE A 9 -2.57 -34.48 -17.08
N MET A 10 -2.21 -34.89 -15.87
CA MET A 10 -2.86 -34.50 -14.63
C MET A 10 -2.21 -33.22 -14.12
N PRO A 11 -2.83 -32.03 -14.20
CA PRO A 11 -2.45 -30.92 -13.35
C PRO A 11 -3.22 -31.06 -12.02
N GLY A 12 -2.86 -32.10 -11.26
CA GLY A 12 -3.11 -32.13 -9.82
C GLY A 12 -1.96 -31.40 -9.13
N ILE A 13 -2.26 -30.62 -8.09
CA ILE A 13 -1.36 -29.77 -7.30
C ILE A 13 -1.22 -28.33 -7.85
N VAL A 14 -2.34 -27.68 -8.18
CA VAL A 14 -2.40 -26.22 -8.17
C VAL A 14 -2.76 -25.78 -6.75
N SER A 15 -1.72 -25.56 -5.94
CA SER A 15 -1.69 -24.65 -4.79
C SER A 15 -2.94 -24.56 -3.90
N ALA A 16 -3.31 -25.66 -3.24
CA ALA A 16 -4.08 -25.57 -2.01
C ALA A 16 -3.10 -25.54 -0.83
N ARG A 17 -3.06 -24.40 -0.13
CA ARG A 17 -2.14 -23.98 0.97
C ARG A 17 -0.95 -23.19 0.43
N ARG A 18 -0.91 -21.88 0.61
CA ARG A 18 -0.99 -21.16 1.90
C ARG A 18 -1.30 -19.69 1.58
N TRP A 19 -1.93 -18.97 2.49
CA TRP A 19 -2.28 -17.53 2.38
C TRP A 19 -3.64 -17.25 1.73
N ALA A 20 -4.70 -17.65 2.42
CA ALA A 20 -5.94 -16.86 2.45
C ALA A 20 -6.01 -16.15 3.82
N PRO A 21 -5.56 -14.89 3.95
CA PRO A 21 -5.82 -14.10 5.15
C PRO A 21 -7.01 -13.18 4.88
N ASN A 22 -8.23 -13.74 4.82
CA ASN A 22 -9.44 -12.92 4.96
C ASN A 22 -9.86 -12.92 6.44
N GLN A 23 -9.92 -11.71 7.01
CA GLN A 23 -10.43 -11.32 8.33
C GLN A 23 -9.64 -11.91 9.52
N MET A 24 -8.79 -11.17 10.24
CA MET A 24 -9.07 -9.90 10.93
C MET A 24 -7.77 -9.14 11.24
N PRO A 25 -7.60 -7.90 10.79
CA PRO A 25 -6.62 -6.97 11.36
C PRO A 25 -7.30 -5.71 11.91
N ASP A 26 -8.39 -5.87 12.66
CA ASP A 26 -9.10 -4.74 13.25
C ASP A 26 -8.40 -4.20 14.52
N ALA A 27 -7.44 -4.96 15.06
CA ALA A 27 -6.86 -4.69 16.38
C ALA A 27 -5.32 -4.64 16.44
N MET A 28 -4.58 -4.90 15.35
CA MET A 28 -3.12 -4.84 15.41
C MET A 28 -2.62 -3.38 15.36
N LEU A 29 -1.82 -2.99 16.34
CA LEU A 29 -1.11 -1.72 16.32
C LEU A 29 0.12 -1.83 15.41
N VAL A 30 0.16 -0.99 14.37
CA VAL A 30 1.26 -0.93 13.41
C VAL A 30 2.30 0.10 13.83
N CYS A 31 1.85 1.24 14.37
CA CYS A 31 2.74 2.30 14.85
C CYS A 31 2.61 2.48 16.36
N HIS A 32 3.67 2.16 17.11
CA HIS A 32 3.70 2.41 18.55
C HIS A 32 3.74 3.91 18.88
N CYS A 33 4.54 4.71 18.17
CA CYS A 33 4.74 6.13 18.51
C CYS A 33 3.50 7.01 18.34
N ASN A 34 2.65 6.69 17.37
CA ASN A 34 1.43 7.46 17.08
C ASN A 34 0.15 6.70 17.44
N VAL A 35 0.28 5.48 17.99
CA VAL A 35 -0.82 4.57 18.34
C VAL A 35 -1.78 4.42 17.15
N ILE A 36 -1.24 3.96 16.02
CA ILE A 36 -2.01 3.77 14.78
C ILE A 36 -2.29 2.28 14.61
N ALA A 37 -3.56 1.94 14.47
CA ALA A 37 -4.03 0.60 14.17
C ALA A 37 -4.01 0.32 12.66
N GLU A 38 -3.88 -0.95 12.33
CA GLU A 38 -3.87 -1.42 10.96
C GLU A 38 -5.15 -1.07 10.19
N ARG A 39 -6.33 -1.20 10.83
CA ARG A 39 -7.62 -0.80 10.26
C ARG A 39 -7.65 0.65 9.78
N GLU A 40 -7.03 1.57 10.53
CA GLU A 40 -7.01 2.99 10.17
C GLU A 40 -6.21 3.21 8.89
N ILE A 41 -5.08 2.51 8.78
CA ILE A 41 -4.21 2.54 7.59
C ILE A 41 -4.96 1.97 6.37
N ARG A 42 -5.59 0.80 6.52
CA ARG A 42 -6.37 0.16 5.43
C ARG A 42 -7.53 1.04 4.98
N GLN A 43 -8.23 1.68 5.91
CA GLN A 43 -9.33 2.60 5.60
C GLN A 43 -8.84 3.79 4.76
N VAL A 44 -7.72 4.41 5.14
CA VAL A 44 -7.13 5.53 4.39
C VAL A 44 -6.68 5.09 3.00
N ILE A 45 -6.04 3.92 2.87
CA ILE A 45 -5.62 3.38 1.57
C ILE A 45 -6.84 3.17 0.66
N ARG A 46 -7.89 2.51 1.16
CA ARG A 46 -9.12 2.30 0.37
C ARG A 46 -9.80 3.61 -0.02
N ALA A 47 -9.77 4.62 0.84
CA ALA A 47 -10.27 5.96 0.51
C ALA A 47 -9.46 6.58 -0.66
N PHE A 48 -8.14 6.45 -0.67
CA PHE A 48 -7.31 6.90 -1.79
C PHE A 48 -7.61 6.14 -3.08
N LEU A 49 -7.72 4.82 -3.03
CA LEU A 49 -7.99 3.99 -4.21
C LEU A 49 -9.40 4.20 -4.78
N LYS A 50 -10.37 4.53 -3.92
CA LYS A 50 -11.70 4.93 -4.36
C LYS A 50 -11.69 6.26 -5.12
N ALA A 51 -10.83 7.19 -4.72
CA ALA A 51 -10.70 8.49 -5.38
C ALA A 51 -9.87 8.40 -6.68
N ASP A 52 -8.77 7.64 -6.65
CA ASP A 52 -7.92 7.39 -7.81
C ASP A 52 -7.30 5.98 -7.71
N PRO A 53 -7.82 5.00 -8.49
CA PRO A 53 -7.40 3.60 -8.44
C PRO A 53 -5.92 3.37 -8.75
N TRP A 54 -5.30 4.29 -9.49
CA TRP A 54 -3.92 4.15 -9.96
C TRP A 54 -2.94 5.08 -9.21
N ALA A 55 -3.39 5.68 -8.11
CA ALA A 55 -2.59 6.61 -7.32
C ALA A 55 -1.36 5.93 -6.71
N VAL A 56 -0.21 6.61 -6.79
CA VAL A 56 0.98 6.22 -6.01
C VAL A 56 0.77 6.59 -4.54
N ILE A 57 0.65 5.57 -3.69
CA ILE A 57 0.46 5.72 -2.24
C ILE A 57 1.81 5.57 -1.54
N VAL A 58 2.16 6.56 -0.71
CA VAL A 58 3.39 6.54 0.11
C VAL A 58 3.03 6.68 1.60
N PRO A 59 3.80 6.10 2.53
CA PRO A 59 3.52 6.18 3.97
C PRO A 59 3.32 7.62 4.46
N ALA A 60 4.13 8.56 3.95
CA ALA A 60 3.99 9.98 4.29
C ALA A 60 2.61 10.57 3.94
N LYS A 61 1.97 10.12 2.85
CA LYS A 61 0.63 10.56 2.43
C LYS A 61 -0.44 10.03 3.39
N ILE A 62 -0.32 8.76 3.79
CA ILE A 62 -1.22 8.12 4.77
C ILE A 62 -1.15 8.85 6.11
N TYR A 63 0.06 9.09 6.60
CA TYR A 63 0.24 9.76 7.90
C TYR A 63 -0.30 11.19 7.87
N ARG A 64 -0.11 11.91 6.76
CA ARG A 64 -0.68 13.25 6.57
C ARG A 64 -2.21 13.24 6.61
N GLU A 65 -2.84 12.24 5.99
CA GLU A 65 -4.31 12.08 6.03
C GLU A 65 -4.82 11.81 7.44
N LEU A 66 -4.08 11.01 8.23
CA LEU A 66 -4.36 10.78 9.65
C LEU A 66 -4.03 11.98 10.54
N GLY A 67 -3.56 13.10 9.99
CA GLY A 67 -3.15 14.27 10.76
C GLY A 67 -1.92 14.03 11.66
N LYS A 68 -1.11 13.01 11.35
CA LYS A 68 0.09 12.63 12.12
C LYS A 68 1.37 12.89 11.31
N ARG A 69 2.49 13.05 12.02
CA ARG A 69 3.84 13.03 11.43
C ARG A 69 4.59 11.77 11.88
N GLY A 70 5.49 11.26 11.05
CA GLY A 70 6.36 10.14 11.42
C GLY A 70 7.35 10.56 12.51
N ARG A 71 7.38 9.85 13.65
CA ARG A 71 8.30 10.14 14.76
C ARG A 71 9.60 9.33 14.67
N CYS A 72 9.50 8.00 14.58
CA CYS A 72 10.65 7.09 14.50
C CYS A 72 10.82 6.41 13.14
N CYS A 73 9.79 6.43 12.29
CA CYS A 73 9.71 5.79 10.97
C CYS A 73 9.98 4.27 10.93
N GLY A 74 10.19 3.58 12.06
CA GLY A 74 10.46 2.15 12.09
C GLY A 74 9.31 1.23 11.65
N CYS A 75 8.08 1.76 11.64
CA CYS A 75 6.89 1.03 11.18
C CYS A 75 6.66 1.15 9.67
N PHE A 76 7.44 1.96 8.94
CA PHE A 76 7.21 2.21 7.52
C PHE A 76 7.30 0.95 6.63
N PRO A 77 8.22 0.00 6.85
CA PRO A 77 8.25 -1.23 6.07
C PRO A 77 6.92 -2.01 6.17
N ASN A 78 6.40 -2.18 7.38
CA ASN A 78 5.10 -2.84 7.59
C ASN A 78 3.95 -2.07 6.93
N VAL A 79 3.98 -0.73 6.96
CA VAL A 79 2.99 0.10 6.25
C VAL A 79 3.07 -0.13 4.74
N VAL A 80 4.27 -0.27 4.17
CA VAL A 80 4.46 -0.56 2.74
C VAL A 80 3.88 -1.94 2.40
N ASP A 81 4.10 -2.95 3.23
CA ASP A 81 3.51 -4.28 3.02
C ASP A 81 1.98 -4.23 3.02
N ILE A 82 1.39 -3.45 3.95
CA ILE A 82 -0.06 -3.22 4.00
C ILE A 82 -0.54 -2.49 2.75
N ILE A 83 0.20 -1.48 2.26
CA ILE A 83 -0.13 -0.78 1.01
C ILE A 83 -0.20 -1.78 -0.14
N THR A 84 0.87 -2.55 -0.35
CA THR A 84 0.95 -3.54 -1.44
C THR A 84 -0.21 -4.52 -1.38
N SER A 85 -0.45 -5.12 -0.21
CA SER A 85 -1.53 -6.09 -0.01
C SER A 85 -2.92 -5.51 -0.31
N VAL A 86 -3.23 -4.31 0.18
CA VAL A 86 -4.54 -3.68 -0.05
C VAL A 86 -4.69 -3.24 -1.50
N THR A 87 -3.63 -2.74 -2.13
CA THR A 87 -3.68 -2.34 -3.54
C THR A 87 -3.92 -3.54 -4.45
N GLU A 88 -3.23 -4.66 -4.21
CA GLU A 88 -3.44 -5.90 -4.96
C GLU A 88 -4.87 -6.42 -4.79
N GLU A 89 -5.37 -6.48 -3.54
CA GLU A 89 -6.75 -6.88 -3.25
C GLU A 89 -7.76 -6.01 -4.02
N TYR A 90 -7.57 -4.70 -4.01
CA TYR A 90 -8.46 -3.74 -4.67
C TYR A 90 -8.45 -3.90 -6.20
N HIS A 91 -7.27 -4.07 -6.81
CA HIS A 91 -7.17 -4.27 -8.26
C HIS A 91 -7.70 -5.64 -8.70
N LEU A 92 -7.57 -6.68 -7.86
CA LEU A 92 -8.23 -7.96 -8.10
C LEU A 92 -9.76 -7.83 -8.08
N GLN A 93 -10.31 -7.04 -7.14
CA GLN A 93 -11.75 -6.76 -7.10
C GLN A 93 -12.23 -6.02 -8.34
N ILE A 94 -11.44 -5.07 -8.87
CA ILE A 94 -11.71 -4.41 -10.15
C ILE A 94 -11.68 -5.41 -11.31
N ALA A 95 -10.64 -6.26 -11.37
CA ALA A 95 -10.51 -7.26 -12.44
C ALA A 95 -11.65 -8.29 -12.43
N GLN A 96 -12.24 -8.57 -11.26
CA GLN A 96 -13.41 -9.43 -11.08
C GLN A 96 -14.74 -8.71 -11.34
N GLY A 97 -14.73 -7.40 -11.58
CA GLY A 97 -15.95 -6.61 -11.74
C GLY A 97 -16.76 -6.40 -10.45
N LEU A 98 -16.14 -6.62 -9.28
CA LEU A 98 -16.79 -6.40 -7.98
C LEU A 98 -16.83 -4.92 -7.59
N ILE A 99 -15.94 -4.11 -8.16
CA ILE A 99 -15.83 -2.67 -7.93
C ILE A 99 -15.68 -1.98 -9.28
N GLU A 100 -16.49 -0.96 -9.53
CA GLU A 100 -16.30 -0.05 -10.64
C GLU A 100 -15.26 1.03 -10.25
N PRO A 101 -14.09 1.06 -10.91
CA PRO A 101 -13.07 2.06 -10.61
C PRO A 101 -13.56 3.45 -11.04
N ALA A 102 -13.19 4.48 -10.28
CA ALA A 102 -13.35 5.85 -10.74
C ALA A 102 -12.57 6.03 -12.05
N THR A 103 -13.21 6.59 -13.07
CA THR A 103 -12.57 6.92 -14.35
C THR A 103 -11.71 8.17 -14.16
N THR A 104 -10.46 8.00 -13.72
CA THR A 104 -9.45 9.04 -13.85
C THR A 104 -8.82 8.90 -15.22
N ASP A 105 -9.05 9.88 -16.09
CA ASP A 105 -8.38 10.00 -17.38
C ASP A 105 -6.88 9.82 -17.14
N ALA A 106 -6.26 8.83 -17.77
CA ALA A 106 -4.94 8.28 -17.43
C ALA A 106 -3.75 9.24 -17.62
N ARG A 107 -3.98 10.55 -17.70
CA ARG A 107 -2.92 11.55 -17.55
C ARG A 107 -2.65 11.69 -16.05
N PRO A 108 -1.55 11.12 -15.52
CA PRO A 108 -1.16 11.45 -14.15
C PRO A 108 -1.07 12.97 -14.07
N ALA A 109 -1.93 13.57 -13.23
CA ALA A 109 -1.84 14.99 -12.95
C ALA A 109 -0.37 15.24 -12.58
N ALA A 110 0.29 16.11 -13.34
CA ALA A 110 1.72 16.37 -13.19
C ALA A 110 2.02 16.45 -11.69
N ARG A 111 3.05 15.71 -11.23
CA ARG A 111 3.48 15.73 -9.83
C ARG A 111 3.46 17.20 -9.40
N GLN A 112 2.48 17.57 -8.58
CA GLN A 112 2.40 18.94 -8.10
C GLN A 112 3.62 19.11 -7.21
N ASP A 113 4.70 19.67 -7.77
CA ASP A 113 5.84 20.15 -7.02
C ASP A 113 5.37 21.38 -6.25
N LYS A 114 4.49 21.15 -5.26
CA LYS A 114 4.39 22.06 -4.13
C LYS A 114 5.65 21.82 -3.32
N ARG A 115 6.77 22.39 -3.77
CA ARG A 115 7.93 22.75 -2.96
C ARG A 115 7.45 23.71 -1.88
N LEU A 116 6.67 23.19 -0.92
CA LEU A 116 6.43 23.81 0.38
C LEU A 116 7.60 23.42 1.28
N GLY A 117 8.80 23.70 0.78
CA GLY A 117 10.02 23.72 1.53
C GLY A 117 10.56 25.12 1.32
N ASP A 118 10.17 26.05 2.19
CA ASP A 118 11.09 27.11 2.55
C ASP A 118 12.41 26.40 2.85
N VAL A 119 13.50 26.82 2.20
CA VAL A 119 14.83 26.25 2.40
C VAL A 119 15.30 26.69 3.78
N ASN A 120 14.70 26.13 4.83
CA ASN A 120 15.19 26.25 6.18
C ASN A 120 16.30 25.21 6.38
N GLU A 121 17.31 25.27 5.52
CA GLU A 121 18.64 24.75 5.83
C GLU A 121 19.28 25.73 6.83
N ARG A 122 18.70 25.82 8.03
CA ARG A 122 19.43 26.31 9.20
C ARG A 122 20.24 25.15 9.78
N ARG A 123 21.12 24.57 8.95
CA ARG A 123 22.38 24.05 9.46
C ARG A 123 23.26 25.28 9.67
N SER A 124 23.09 25.94 10.79
CA SER A 124 24.14 26.81 11.30
C SER A 124 25.34 25.90 11.56
N THR A 125 26.31 25.92 10.64
CA THR A 125 27.67 25.45 10.91
C THR A 125 28.19 26.29 12.07
N GLY A 126 28.04 25.77 13.27
CA GLY A 126 28.40 26.42 14.51
C GLY A 126 28.36 25.39 15.61
N ASN A 127 29.54 24.86 15.94
CA ASN A 127 29.85 24.17 17.18
C ASN A 127 29.52 22.65 17.18
N ARG A 128 30.43 21.85 16.61
CA ARG A 128 30.61 20.46 17.03
C ARG A 128 32.09 20.18 17.25
N ALA A 129 32.41 19.91 18.52
CA ALA A 129 33.68 19.45 19.11
C ALA A 129 34.85 20.45 19.11
N ALA A 130 35.06 21.06 20.28
CA ALA A 130 36.40 21.15 20.88
C ALA A 130 36.71 19.81 21.57
#